data_AF-A0A943U435-F1
#
_entry.id   AF-A0A943U435-F1
#
_cell.length_a   1.000
_cell.length_b   1.000
_cell.length_c   1.000
_cell.angle_alpha   90.00
_cell.angle_beta   90.00
_cell.angle_gamma   90.00
#
_symmetry.space_group_name_H-M   'P 1'
#
loop_
_entity.id
_entity.type
_entity.pdbx_description
1 polymer ?
#
loop_
_entity_poly.entity_id
_entity_poly.type
_entity_poly.pdbx_seq_one_letter_code
_entity_poly.pdbx_strand_id
1 'polypeptide(L)'
;MQHFKERDVRVYLFGSWARGEQKMSSDIDIAIDSRDDISYEITLLRERLEESTIPRHVDVVDMHHAGAALCRRIREEGILWKE
;
A
#
# COMPACT_ATOMS: atom_id res chain seq x y z
N MET A 1 -11.37 -13.06 -12.26
CA MET A 1 -11.35 -11.92 -11.31
C MET A 1 -12.26 -12.23 -10.11
N GLN A 2 -11.93 -13.22 -9.28
CA GLN A 2 -12.81 -13.66 -8.16
C GLN A 2 -12.08 -13.84 -6.82
N HIS A 3 -10.80 -13.47 -6.72
CA HIS A 3 -9.96 -13.81 -5.55
C HIS A 3 -9.86 -12.73 -4.45
N PHE A 4 -10.51 -11.57 -4.60
CA PHE A 4 -10.42 -10.47 -3.61
C PHE A 4 -11.75 -10.08 -2.96
N LYS A 5 -12.84 -10.83 -3.18
CA LYS A 5 -14.18 -10.50 -2.65
C LYS A 5 -14.41 -10.91 -1.18
N GLU A 6 -13.51 -11.72 -0.61
CA GLU A 6 -13.72 -12.34 0.71
C GLU A 6 -12.58 -12.06 1.71
N ARG A 7 -11.59 -11.24 1.36
CA ARG A 7 -10.52 -10.86 2.28
C ARG A 7 -10.75 -9.44 2.79
N ASP A 8 -10.86 -9.31 4.11
CA ASP A 8 -10.84 -8.03 4.82
C ASP A 8 -9.46 -7.39 4.57
N VAL A 9 -9.38 -6.51 3.58
CA VAL A 9 -8.14 -5.84 3.19
C VAL A 9 -8.36 -4.34 3.18
N ARG A 10 -7.61 -3.65 4.04
CA ARG A 10 -7.58 -2.19 4.08
C ARG A 10 -6.41 -1.67 3.28
N VAL A 11 -6.67 -0.66 2.47
CA VAL A 11 -5.63 -0.01 1.65
C VAL A 11 -5.48 1.42 2.11
N TYR A 12 -4.26 1.80 2.44
CA TYR A 12 -3.89 3.14 2.89
C TYR A 12 -2.96 3.79 1.89
N LEU A 13 -3.22 5.05 1.54
CA LEU A 13 -2.17 5.94 1.05
C LEU A 13 -1.45 6.50 2.26
N PHE A 14 -0.12 6.42 2.30
CA PHE A 14 0.68 7.01 3.38
C PHE A 14 1.84 7.83 2.81
N GLY A 15 2.78 8.22 3.67
CA GLY A 15 3.96 8.94 3.24
C GLY A 15 3.70 10.39 2.86
N SER A 16 4.51 10.91 1.93
CA SER A 16 4.51 12.35 1.60
C SER A 16 3.19 12.82 1.00
N TRP A 17 2.55 11.98 0.18
CA TRP A 17 1.26 12.26 -0.45
C TRP A 17 0.11 12.33 0.56
N ALA A 18 0.13 11.50 1.60
CA ALA A 18 -0.88 11.57 2.66
C ALA A 18 -0.72 12.83 3.53
N ARG A 19 0.52 13.31 3.72
CA ARG A 19 0.82 14.51 4.52
C ARG A 19 0.75 15.83 3.74
N GLY A 20 0.60 15.79 2.42
CA GLY A 20 0.62 17.00 1.58
C GLY A 20 2.03 17.58 1.37
N GLU A 21 3.08 16.81 1.65
CA GLU A 21 4.49 17.21 1.59
C GLU A 21 5.19 16.72 0.31
N GLN A 22 4.45 16.09 -0.60
CA GLN A 22 4.99 15.48 -1.81
C GLN A 22 5.60 16.51 -2.77
N LYS A 23 6.62 16.06 -3.51
CA LYS A 23 7.15 16.73 -4.70
C LYS A 23 6.61 16.03 -5.94
N MET A 24 6.76 16.65 -7.11
CA MET A 24 6.38 16.01 -8.39
C MET A 24 7.13 14.71 -8.67
N SER A 25 8.34 14.57 -8.11
CA SER A 25 9.17 13.38 -8.19
C SER A 25 8.99 12.41 -7.00
N SER A 26 8.04 12.66 -6.10
CA SER A 26 7.81 11.78 -4.96
C SER A 26 7.06 10.52 -5.38
N ASP A 27 7.54 9.39 -4.91
CA ASP A 27 6.89 8.09 -5.06
C ASP A 27 5.55 8.07 -4.31
N ILE A 28 4.66 7.17 -4.73
CA ILE A 28 3.36 6.96 -4.08
C ILE A 28 3.50 5.76 -3.14
N ASP A 29 3.30 6.00 -1.85
CA ASP A 29 3.42 4.96 -0.82
C ASP A 29 2.03 4.38 -0.49
N ILE A 30 1.82 3.10 -0.79
CA ILE A 30 0.57 2.37 -0.50
C ILE A 30 0.85 1.28 0.52
N ALA A 31 0.03 1.20 1.57
CA ALA A 31 0.09 0.12 2.54
C ALA A 31 -1.16 -0.74 2.48
N ILE A 32 -0.98 -2.04 2.63
CA ILE A 32 -2.05 -3.03 2.62
C ILE A 32 -2.06 -3.74 3.98
N ASP A 33 -3.18 -3.61 4.69
CA ASP A 33 -3.45 -4.26 5.97
C ASP A 33 -4.46 -5.38 5.75
N SER A 34 -4.05 -6.61 6.03
CA SER A 34 -4.85 -7.83 5.84
C SER A 34 -4.72 -8.71 7.08
N ARG A 35 -5.80 -9.42 7.43
CA ARG A 35 -5.75 -10.46 8.46
C ARG A 35 -5.00 -11.70 8.00
N ASP A 36 -5.11 -12.02 6.71
CA ASP A 36 -4.44 -13.15 6.09
C ASP A 36 -3.07 -12.73 5.54
N ASP A 37 -2.10 -13.64 5.53
CA ASP A 37 -0.87 -13.48 4.78
C ASP A 37 -1.19 -13.45 3.28
N ILE A 38 -0.91 -12.31 2.66
CA ILE A 38 -1.13 -12.02 1.24
C ILE A 38 0.17 -11.60 0.54
N SER A 39 1.32 -12.01 1.09
CA SER A 39 2.64 -11.65 0.58
C SER A 39 2.82 -11.99 -0.90
N TYR A 40 2.22 -13.11 -1.34
CA TYR A 40 2.27 -13.55 -2.74
C TYR A 40 1.50 -12.59 -3.66
N GLU A 41 0.29 -12.19 -3.28
CA GLU A 41 -0.53 -11.25 -4.03
C GLU A 41 0.09 -9.86 -4.06
N ILE A 42 0.73 -9.43 -2.98
CA ILE A 42 1.49 -8.16 -2.91
C ILE A 42 2.71 -8.22 -3.84
N THR A 43 3.40 -9.36 -3.90
CA THR A 43 4.53 -9.55 -4.82
C THR A 43 4.07 -9.42 -6.27
N LEU A 44 2.99 -10.11 -6.66
CA LEU A 44 2.39 -9.99 -7.98
C LEU A 44 1.91 -8.57 -8.30
N LEU A 45 1.41 -7.84 -7.29
CA LEU A 45 1.00 -6.44 -7.44
C LEU A 45 2.20 -5.55 -7.74
N ARG A 46 3.30 -5.71 -7.00
CA ARG A 46 4.55 -4.96 -7.22
C ARG A 46 5.09 -5.21 -8.63
N GLU A 47 5.16 -6.47 -9.06
CA GLU A 47 5.58 -6.83 -10.43
C GLU A 47 4.74 -6.12 -11.49
N ARG A 48 3.40 -6.12 -11.34
CA ARG A 48 2.51 -5.42 -12.28
C ARG A 48 2.66 -3.90 -12.28
N LEU A 49 3.00 -3.30 -11.13
CA LEU A 49 3.25 -1.87 -11.02
C LEU A 49 4.56 -1.49 -11.70
N GLU A 50 5.60 -2.31 -11.53
CA GLU A 50 6.89 -2.17 -12.21
C GLU A 50 6.76 -2.29 -13.74
N GLU A 51 5.92 -3.21 -14.21
CA GLU A 51 5.63 -3.38 -15.65
C GLU A 51 4.65 -2.32 -16.22
N SER A 52 4.03 -1.52 -15.34
CA SER A 52 3.00 -0.57 -15.77
C SER A 52 3.58 0.65 -16.48
N THR A 53 2.76 1.30 -17.30
CA THR A 53 3.12 2.58 -17.95
C THR A 53 2.91 3.79 -17.04
N ILE A 54 2.67 3.58 -15.74
CA ILE A 54 2.50 4.66 -14.78
C ILE A 54 3.84 5.39 -14.65
N PRO A 55 3.90 6.71 -14.90
CA PRO A 55 5.17 7.45 -14.94
C PRO A 55 5.76 7.72 -13.54
N ARG A 56 5.29 7.02 -12.50
CA ARG A 56 5.69 7.21 -11.11
C ARG A 56 5.85 5.85 -10.44
N HIS A 57 6.86 5.76 -9.58
CA HIS A 57 7.06 4.59 -8.76
C HIS A 57 6.00 4.52 -7.66
N VAL A 58 5.51 3.31 -7.41
CA VAL A 58 4.54 3.02 -6.37
C VAL A 58 5.19 2.01 -5.44
N ASP A 59 5.50 2.42 -4.21
CA ASP A 59 5.97 1.51 -3.18
C ASP A 59 4.75 0.90 -2.46
N VAL A 60 4.76 -0.41 -2.32
CA VAL A 60 3.67 -1.16 -1.67
C VAL A 60 4.22 -1.80 -0.42
N VAL A 61 3.67 -1.50 0.74
CA VAL A 61 4.05 -2.08 2.04
C VAL A 61 3.01 -3.10 2.49
N ASP A 62 3.48 -4.29 2.84
CA ASP A 62 2.69 -5.29 3.54
C ASP A 62 2.71 -5.03 5.06
N MET A 63 1.58 -4.62 5.62
CA MET A 63 1.46 -4.32 7.05
C MET A 63 1.44 -5.58 7.93
N HIS A 64 1.17 -6.76 7.36
CA HIS A 64 1.25 -8.04 8.06
C HIS A 64 2.70 -8.36 8.47
N HIS A 65 3.67 -7.94 7.65
CA HIS A 65 5.11 -8.17 7.87
C HIS A 65 5.89 -6.92 8.28
N ALA A 66 5.28 -5.73 8.27
CA ALA A 66 5.94 -4.49 8.66
C ALA A 66 6.07 -4.34 10.18
N GLY A 67 7.07 -3.56 10.60
CA GLY A 67 7.29 -3.27 12.02
C GLY A 67 6.16 -2.46 12.64
N ALA A 68 5.85 -2.73 13.92
CA ALA A 68 4.71 -2.13 14.63
C ALA A 68 4.69 -0.59 14.62
N ALA A 69 5.87 0.06 14.67
CA ALA A 69 5.97 1.51 14.62
C ALA A 69 5.53 2.08 13.25
N LEU A 70 5.89 1.41 12.15
CA LEU A 70 5.46 1.78 10.81
C LEU A 70 3.95 1.57 10.67
N CYS A 71 3.44 0.42 11.09
CA CYS A 71 2.00 0.14 11.03
C CYS A 71 1.17 1.14 11.83
N ARG A 72 1.66 1.57 13.01
CA ARG A 72 1.01 2.60 13.81
C ARG A 72 0.95 3.93 13.06
N ARG A 73 2.08 4.39 12.52
CA ARG A 73 2.15 5.63 11.74
C ARG A 73 1.23 5.61 10.51
N ILE A 74 1.18 4.49 9.79
CA ILE A 74 0.29 4.34 8.63
C ILE A 74 -1.17 4.48 9.06
N ARG A 75 -1.57 3.90 10.19
CA ARG A 75 -2.96 4.03 10.68
C ARG A 75 -3.30 5.42 11.22
N GLU A 76 -2.31 6.15 11.75
CA GLU A 76 -2.50 7.50 12.32
C GLU A 76 -2.44 8.60 11.25
N GLU A 77 -1.49 8.52 10.31
CA GLU A 77 -1.21 9.55 9.29
C GLU A 77 -1.79 9.20 7.91
N GLY A 78 -2.08 7.91 7.65
CA GLY A 78 -2.49 7.44 6.33
C GLY A 78 -3.95 7.73 6.02
N ILE A 79 -4.23 7.91 4.73
CA ILE A 79 -5.57 8.09 4.20
C ILE A 79 -6.10 6.70 3.80
N LEU A 80 -7.18 6.26 4.47
CA LEU A 80 -7.87 5.02 4.11
C LEU A 80 -8.57 5.19 2.74
N TRP A 81 -8.13 4.42 1.75
CA TRP A 81 -8.71 4.40 0.41
C TRP A 81 -9.76 3.31 0.20
N LYS A 82 -9.62 2.19 0.90
CA LYS A 82 -10.56 1.06 0.82
C LYS A 82 -10.57 0.29 2.13
N GLU A 83 -11.75 -0.20 2.51
CA GLU A 83 -11.99 -1.30 3.46
C GLU A 83 -12.74 -2.46 2.81
#